data_AF-A0A8J7MHT1-F1
#
_entry.id   AF-A0A8J7MHT1-F1
#
_cell.length_a   1.000
_cell.length_b   1.000
_cell.length_c   1.000
_cell.angle_alpha   90.00
_cell.angle_beta   90.00
_cell.angle_gamma   90.00
#
_symmetry.space_group_name_H-M   'P 1'
#
loop_
_entity.id
_entity.type
_entity.pdbx_description
1 polymer ?
#
loop_
_entity_poly.entity_id
_entity_poly.type
_entity_poly.pdbx_seq_one_letter_code
_entity_poly.pdbx_strand_id
1 'polypeptide(L)'
;MQKTNYGQARLSIIPIRAKAQHSSEMISQLLYNETYTILNEQEKWLHIECLHDGYQGWITKNQVHYISQEIFDTPFKRYNPELIEWDRQLETNLFMGSPFYDIAPSIAPPIERICHAAQQFLNSPYLWGGRTGAGVDCSGLMQAAFRMGHILLPRDASLQAELGKTISWGAQKRGSNF
;
A
#
# COMPACT_ATOMS: atom_id res chain seq x y z
N MET A 1 -8.13 -28.67 -5.25
CA MET A 1 -7.23 -27.78 -4.49
C MET A 1 -8.05 -27.15 -3.38
N GLN A 2 -7.56 -27.18 -2.14
CA GLN A 2 -8.23 -26.54 -1.01
C GLN A 2 -8.22 -25.03 -1.26
N LYS A 3 -9.38 -24.38 -1.23
CA LYS A 3 -9.50 -22.94 -1.50
C LYS A 3 -8.73 -22.20 -0.40
N THR A 4 -7.64 -21.53 -0.74
CA THR A 4 -6.91 -20.69 0.22
C THR A 4 -7.64 -19.37 0.37
N ASN A 5 -7.66 -18.83 1.59
CA ASN A 5 -8.28 -17.53 1.87
C ASN A 5 -7.27 -16.39 1.71
N TYR A 6 -6.17 -16.59 0.99
CA TYR A 6 -5.07 -15.63 0.87
C TYR A 6 -4.81 -15.30 -0.59
N GLY A 7 -4.66 -14.01 -0.87
CA GLY A 7 -4.34 -13.49 -2.18
C GLY A 7 -3.11 -12.60 -2.16
N GLN A 8 -2.53 -12.44 -3.35
CA GLN A 8 -1.45 -11.51 -3.63
C GLN A 8 -1.79 -10.68 -4.86
N ALA A 9 -1.46 -9.39 -4.84
CA ALA A 9 -1.56 -8.54 -6.01
C ALA A 9 -0.44 -8.87 -7.00
N ARG A 10 -0.79 -9.29 -8.22
CA ARG A 10 0.16 -9.52 -9.33
C ARG A 10 0.04 -8.48 -10.45
N LEU A 11 -0.93 -7.58 -10.34
CA LEU A 11 -1.04 -6.39 -11.17
C LEU A 11 -0.29 -5.23 -10.50
N SER A 12 0.10 -4.23 -11.29
CA SER A 12 0.76 -3.01 -10.78
C SER A 12 -0.09 -2.30 -9.73
N ILE A 13 -1.40 -2.18 -10.01
CA ILE A 13 -2.41 -1.58 -9.14
C ILE A 13 -3.71 -2.41 -9.21
N ILE A 14 -4.31 -2.69 -8.07
CA ILE A 14 -5.66 -3.24 -7.96
C ILE A 14 -6.52 -2.23 -7.16
N PRO A 15 -7.58 -1.64 -7.73
CA PRO A 15 -8.42 -0.70 -6.99
C PRO A 15 -9.26 -1.42 -5.95
N ILE A 16 -9.22 -0.94 -4.70
CA ILE A 16 -10.10 -1.39 -3.61
C ILE A 16 -11.30 -0.44 -3.55
N ARG A 17 -12.51 -1.01 -3.60
CA ARG A 17 -13.76 -0.25 -3.64
C ARG A 17 -14.58 -0.38 -2.36
N ALA A 18 -15.34 0.66 -2.03
CA ALA A 18 -16.23 0.66 -0.87
C ALA A 18 -17.35 -0.38 -0.96
N LYS A 19 -17.84 -0.66 -2.16
CA LYS A 19 -18.92 -1.62 -2.43
C LYS A 19 -18.53 -2.54 -3.60
N ALA A 20 -19.16 -3.71 -3.65
CA ALA A 20 -19.03 -4.72 -4.71
C ALA A 20 -19.67 -4.28 -6.04
N GLN A 21 -19.24 -3.14 -6.58
CA GLN A 21 -19.74 -2.58 -7.84
C GLN A 21 -18.68 -1.67 -8.48
N HIS A 22 -18.59 -1.66 -9.81
CA HIS A 22 -17.58 -0.88 -10.54
C HIS A 22 -17.77 0.63 -10.41
N SER A 23 -19.01 1.08 -10.23
CA SER A 23 -19.37 2.48 -9.99
C SER A 23 -19.11 2.94 -8.56
N SER A 24 -18.73 2.02 -7.65
CA SER A 24 -18.38 2.39 -6.28
C SER A 24 -17.08 3.18 -6.29
N GLU A 25 -17.02 4.15 -5.39
CA GLU A 25 -15.82 4.86 -5.02
C GLU A 25 -14.65 3.90 -4.78
N MET A 26 -13.48 4.28 -5.30
CA MET A 26 -12.20 3.68 -4.96
C MET A 26 -11.72 4.33 -3.66
N ILE A 27 -11.50 3.52 -2.64
CA ILE A 27 -11.14 3.96 -1.29
C ILE A 27 -9.66 3.70 -0.97
N SER A 28 -9.05 2.75 -1.69
CA SER A 28 -7.64 2.44 -1.60
C SER A 28 -7.20 1.70 -2.86
N GLN A 29 -5.94 1.30 -2.92
CA GLN A 29 -5.34 0.50 -3.98
C GLN A 29 -4.50 -0.60 -3.33
N LEU A 30 -4.35 -1.77 -3.95
CA LEU A 30 -3.22 -2.66 -3.68
C LEU A 30 -2.11 -2.38 -4.67
N LEU A 31 -0.87 -2.45 -4.20
CA LEU A 31 0.34 -2.40 -5.03
C LEU A 31 0.80 -3.82 -5.37
N TYR A 32 1.58 -3.95 -6.43
CA TYR A 32 2.23 -5.22 -6.79
C TYR A 32 2.89 -5.89 -5.56
N ASN A 33 2.70 -7.20 -5.42
CA ASN A 33 3.09 -8.08 -4.32
C ASN A 33 2.40 -7.88 -2.96
N GLU A 34 1.60 -6.84 -2.74
CA GLU A 34 0.84 -6.74 -1.48
C GLU A 34 -0.11 -7.95 -1.32
N THR A 35 -0.18 -8.46 -0.10
CA THR A 35 -0.98 -9.62 0.27
C THR A 35 -2.21 -9.20 1.08
N TYR A 36 -3.24 -10.05 1.02
CA TYR A 36 -4.52 -9.80 1.67
C TYR A 36 -5.24 -11.12 2.00
N THR A 37 -6.09 -11.08 3.02
CA THR A 37 -7.02 -12.14 3.37
C THR A 37 -8.34 -11.93 2.65
N ILE A 38 -8.97 -12.99 2.16
CA ILE A 38 -10.30 -12.99 1.54
C ILE A 38 -11.31 -13.29 2.64
N LEU A 39 -12.13 -12.29 2.97
CA LEU A 39 -13.14 -12.36 4.03
C LEU A 39 -14.49 -12.88 3.54
N ASN A 40 -14.87 -12.48 2.32
CA ASN A 40 -16.14 -12.87 1.71
C ASN A 40 -16.02 -12.88 0.19
N GLU A 41 -16.88 -13.66 -0.45
CA GLU A 41 -16.91 -13.86 -1.89
C GLU A 41 -18.33 -13.70 -2.43
N GLN A 42 -18.50 -12.80 -3.40
CA GLN A 42 -19.72 -12.65 -4.21
C GLN A 42 -19.42 -13.03 -5.66
N GLU A 43 -20.41 -13.12 -6.56
CA GLU A 43 -20.22 -13.63 -7.93
C GLU A 43 -18.96 -13.11 -8.64
N LYS A 44 -18.75 -11.78 -8.68
CA LYS A 44 -17.62 -11.10 -9.35
C LYS A 44 -16.62 -10.43 -8.40
N TRP A 45 -16.88 -10.45 -7.10
CA TRP A 45 -16.19 -9.60 -6.12
C TRP A 45 -15.66 -10.40 -4.93
N LEU A 46 -14.53 -9.94 -4.40
CA LEU A 46 -13.96 -10.43 -3.15
C LEU A 46 -13.92 -9.27 -2.16
N HIS A 47 -14.45 -9.50 -0.96
CA HIS A 47 -14.19 -8.62 0.17
C HIS A 47 -12.89 -9.08 0.81
N ILE A 48 -11.93 -8.18 0.92
CA ILE A 48 -10.58 -8.47 1.37
C ILE A 48 -10.19 -7.61 2.57
N GLU A 49 -9.16 -8.06 3.30
CA GLU A 49 -8.45 -7.28 4.30
C GLU A 49 -6.96 -7.26 3.94
N CYS A 50 -6.39 -6.06 3.80
CA CYS A 50 -5.00 -5.86 3.45
C CYS A 50 -4.10 -6.23 4.64
N LEU A 51 -3.04 -7.02 4.40
CA LEU A 51 -2.16 -7.46 5.49
C LEU A 51 -1.38 -6.30 6.13
N HIS A 52 -1.04 -5.26 5.36
CA HIS A 52 -0.09 -4.23 5.80
C HIS A 52 -0.70 -3.14 6.69
N ASP A 53 -2.02 -2.91 6.63
CA ASP A 53 -2.72 -1.86 7.37
C ASP A 53 -4.10 -2.28 7.89
N GLY A 54 -4.54 -3.52 7.65
CA GLY A 54 -5.85 -4.02 8.04
C GLY A 54 -7.01 -3.41 7.25
N TYR A 55 -6.75 -2.66 6.18
CA TYR A 55 -7.82 -1.96 5.46
C TYR A 55 -8.69 -2.94 4.66
N GLN A 56 -10.00 -2.77 4.75
CA GLN A 56 -10.97 -3.64 4.11
C GLN A 56 -11.66 -2.98 2.91
N GLY A 57 -12.06 -3.81 1.94
CA GLY A 57 -12.87 -3.37 0.82
C GLY A 57 -13.00 -4.43 -0.27
N TRP A 58 -13.48 -4.02 -1.43
CA TRP A 58 -13.86 -4.92 -2.51
C TRP A 58 -12.93 -4.84 -3.72
N ILE A 59 -12.45 -5.99 -4.18
CA ILE A 59 -11.69 -6.14 -5.44
C ILE A 59 -12.41 -7.07 -6.41
N THR A 60 -12.09 -6.99 -7.71
CA THR A 60 -12.71 -7.87 -8.71
C THR A 60 -11.99 -9.22 -8.75
N LYS A 61 -12.75 -10.30 -8.85
CA LYS A 61 -12.20 -11.68 -8.82
C LYS A 61 -11.19 -11.98 -9.92
N ASN A 62 -11.33 -11.39 -11.10
CA ASN A 62 -10.41 -11.62 -12.21
C ASN A 62 -8.99 -11.07 -11.97
N GLN A 63 -8.76 -10.35 -10.86
CA GLN A 63 -7.47 -9.81 -10.47
C GLN A 63 -6.79 -10.63 -9.36
N VAL A 64 -7.45 -11.68 -8.84
CA VAL A 64 -6.94 -12.48 -7.73
C VAL A 64 -5.81 -13.40 -8.17
N HIS A 65 -4.75 -13.46 -7.38
CA HIS A 65 -3.77 -14.52 -7.44
C HIS A 65 -3.73 -15.20 -6.07
N TYR A 66 -4.22 -16.43 -5.99
CA TYR A 66 -4.26 -17.19 -4.75
C TYR A 66 -2.85 -17.67 -4.38
N ILE A 67 -2.52 -17.56 -3.09
CA ILE A 67 -1.23 -18.01 -2.55
C ILE A 67 -1.45 -19.00 -1.38
N SER A 68 -0.41 -19.77 -1.07
CA SER A 68 -0.40 -20.62 0.12
C SER A 68 -0.23 -19.79 1.39
N GLN A 69 -0.58 -20.38 2.54
CA GLN A 69 -0.33 -19.76 3.84
C GLN A 69 1.17 -19.51 4.07
N GLU A 70 2.04 -20.43 3.63
CA GLU A 70 3.50 -20.26 3.73
C GLU A 70 3.99 -18.99 3.04
N ILE A 71 3.51 -18.71 1.82
CA ILE A 71 3.84 -17.48 1.09
C ILE A 71 3.24 -16.26 1.80
N PHE A 72 2.02 -16.38 2.32
CA PHE A 72 1.34 -15.30 3.04
C PHE A 72 2.07 -14.91 4.34
N ASP A 73 2.55 -15.89 5.09
CA ASP A 73 3.28 -15.72 6.36
C ASP A 73 4.74 -15.29 6.14
N THR A 74 5.24 -15.30 4.90
CA THR A 74 6.61 -14.88 4.58
C THR A 74 6.73 -13.35 4.67
N PRO A 75 7.60 -12.81 5.54
CA PRO A 75 7.73 -11.36 5.69
C PRO A 75 8.42 -10.73 4.48
N PHE A 76 7.92 -9.57 4.07
CA PHE A 76 8.60 -8.71 3.11
C PHE A 76 9.85 -8.08 3.73
N LYS A 77 10.90 -7.94 2.92
CA LYS A 77 12.23 -7.51 3.37
C LYS A 77 12.65 -6.15 2.80
N ARG A 78 12.08 -5.74 1.67
CA ARG A 78 12.28 -4.41 1.10
C ARG A 78 11.03 -3.91 0.39
N TYR A 79 11.06 -2.64 0.02
CA TYR A 79 10.06 -1.98 -0.80
C TYR A 79 10.73 -1.28 -1.98
N ASN A 80 10.02 -1.14 -3.11
CA ASN A 80 10.48 -0.32 -4.23
C ASN A 80 10.63 1.15 -3.79
N PRO A 81 11.81 1.78 -3.95
CA PRO A 81 12.05 3.17 -3.57
C PRO A 81 11.71 4.19 -4.67
N GLU A 82 11.50 3.74 -5.90
CA GLU A 82 11.22 4.61 -7.03
C GLU A 82 9.74 4.96 -7.10
N LEU A 83 9.43 6.22 -7.43
CA LEU A 83 8.05 6.66 -7.62
C LEU A 83 7.27 5.75 -8.59
N ILE A 84 7.91 5.43 -9.74
CA ILE A 84 7.45 4.48 -10.75
C ILE A 84 8.69 3.83 -11.39
N GLU A 85 8.79 2.51 -11.34
CA GLU A 85 9.84 1.72 -12.00
C GLU A 85 9.20 0.74 -13.00
N TRP A 86 9.75 0.65 -14.21
CA TRP A 86 9.38 -0.41 -15.15
C TRP A 86 10.26 -1.65 -14.91
N ASP A 87 9.65 -2.74 -14.42
CA ASP A 87 10.35 -4.01 -14.26
C ASP A 87 10.29 -4.83 -15.56
N ARG A 88 11.47 -5.17 -16.10
CA ARG A 88 11.58 -5.90 -17.37
C ARG A 88 11.26 -7.39 -17.27
N GLN A 89 11.44 -8.00 -16.09
CA GLN A 89 11.18 -9.43 -15.89
C GLN A 89 9.69 -9.67 -15.64
N LEU A 90 9.06 -8.76 -14.92
CA LEU A 90 7.64 -8.81 -14.58
C LEU A 90 6.75 -8.14 -15.64
N GLU A 91 7.36 -7.38 -16.57
CA GLU A 91 6.69 -6.61 -17.62
C GLU A 91 5.57 -5.71 -17.06
N THR A 92 5.86 -5.04 -15.94
CA THR A 92 4.87 -4.21 -15.23
C THR A 92 5.52 -3.02 -14.55
N ASN A 93 4.71 -2.02 -14.23
CA ASN A 93 5.12 -0.91 -13.39
C ASN A 93 5.09 -1.32 -11.92
N LEU A 94 6.19 -1.10 -11.23
CA LEU A 94 6.32 -1.15 -9.79
C LEU A 94 6.22 0.28 -9.25
N PHE A 95 5.35 0.48 -8.26
CA PHE A 95 5.19 1.79 -7.62
C PHE A 95 5.94 1.81 -6.30
N MET A 96 6.26 3.02 -5.82
CA MET A 96 6.90 3.18 -4.53
C MET A 96 6.10 2.43 -3.45
N GLY A 97 6.78 1.63 -2.64
CA GLY A 97 6.13 0.86 -1.58
C GLY A 97 5.65 -0.54 -2.00
N SER A 98 5.79 -0.96 -3.26
CA SER A 98 5.61 -2.36 -3.67
C SER A 98 6.61 -3.26 -2.92
N PRO A 99 6.14 -4.28 -2.16
CA PRO A 99 7.02 -5.11 -1.34
C PRO A 99 7.71 -6.27 -2.08
N PHE A 100 8.87 -6.71 -1.57
CA PHE A 100 9.62 -7.86 -2.09
C PHE A 100 10.17 -8.75 -0.96
N TYR A 101 10.37 -10.04 -1.27
CA TYR A 101 10.83 -11.09 -0.35
C TYR A 101 12.36 -11.30 -0.33
N ASP A 102 13.08 -10.64 -1.22
CA ASP A 102 14.54 -10.78 -1.45
C ASP A 102 15.39 -10.06 -0.38
N ILE A 103 16.71 -10.19 -0.44
CA ILE A 103 17.62 -9.85 0.67
C ILE A 103 17.53 -8.35 1.01
N ALA A 104 17.32 -8.08 2.31
CA ALA A 104 17.08 -6.74 2.86
C ALA A 104 18.27 -5.78 2.67
N PRO A 105 18.03 -4.47 2.50
CA PRO A 105 18.90 -3.50 3.12
C PRO A 105 18.68 -3.53 4.65
N SER A 106 19.77 -3.58 5.41
CA SER A 106 19.77 -3.09 6.78
C SER A 106 19.62 -1.56 6.75
N ILE A 107 18.79 -1.04 7.66
CA ILE A 107 18.73 0.29 8.31
C ILE A 107 17.27 0.77 8.34
N ALA A 108 16.64 0.83 9.53
CA ALA A 108 15.38 1.55 9.83
C ALA A 108 15.59 3.09 9.76
N PRO A 109 14.56 3.96 9.71
CA PRO A 109 14.63 5.25 9.01
C PRO A 109 15.58 6.30 9.61
N PRO A 110 16.58 6.75 8.83
CA PRO A 110 16.83 8.15 8.60
C PRO A 110 15.55 8.84 8.13
N ILE A 111 15.15 9.86 8.88
CA ILE A 111 14.07 10.78 8.52
C ILE A 111 14.25 11.37 7.11
N GLU A 112 15.51 11.43 6.63
CA GLU A 112 15.83 11.85 5.27
C GLU A 112 15.18 10.96 4.21
N ARG A 113 15.08 9.64 4.42
CA ARG A 113 14.48 8.73 3.43
C ARG A 113 12.98 8.95 3.29
N ILE A 114 12.28 9.14 4.40
CA ILE A 114 10.85 9.44 4.39
C ILE A 114 10.63 10.79 3.69
N CYS A 115 11.42 11.80 4.04
CA CYS A 115 11.32 13.12 3.40
C CYS A 115 11.64 13.06 1.90
N HIS A 116 12.68 12.32 1.51
CA HIS A 116 13.07 12.13 0.11
C HIS A 116 11.98 11.43 -0.68
N ALA A 117 11.41 10.34 -0.13
CA ALA A 117 10.29 9.63 -0.72
C ALA A 117 9.09 10.56 -0.94
N ALA A 118 8.71 11.35 0.08
CA ALA A 118 7.63 12.32 -0.04
C ALA A 118 7.90 13.40 -1.11
N GLN A 119 9.15 13.85 -1.24
CA GLN A 119 9.55 14.84 -2.25
C GLN A 119 9.40 14.32 -3.68
N GLN A 120 9.52 13.00 -3.92
CA GLN A 120 9.32 12.44 -5.26
C GLN A 120 7.87 12.59 -5.75
N PHE A 121 6.89 12.70 -4.84
CA PHE A 121 5.48 12.91 -5.20
C PHE A 121 5.14 14.36 -5.56
N LEU A 122 6.12 15.28 -5.56
CA LEU A 122 5.88 16.65 -6.00
C LEU A 122 5.36 16.65 -7.45
N ASN A 123 4.21 17.32 -7.65
CA ASN A 123 3.45 17.38 -8.90
C ASN A 123 2.72 16.10 -9.32
N SER A 124 2.73 15.03 -8.50
CA SER A 124 1.81 13.90 -8.72
C SER A 124 0.35 14.40 -8.64
N PRO A 125 -0.54 13.95 -9.54
CA PRO A 125 -1.93 14.38 -9.51
C PRO A 125 -2.63 13.85 -8.26
N TYR A 126 -3.57 14.64 -7.73
CA TYR A 126 -4.43 14.18 -6.65
C TYR A 126 -5.43 13.17 -7.19
N LEU A 127 -5.52 12.01 -6.55
CA LEU A 127 -6.51 10.98 -6.83
C LEU A 127 -7.04 10.42 -5.51
N TRP A 128 -8.32 10.64 -5.25
CA TRP A 128 -8.98 10.04 -4.10
C TRP A 128 -8.88 8.52 -4.13
N GLY A 129 -8.45 7.89 -3.02
CA GLY A 129 -8.18 6.46 -2.97
C GLY A 129 -6.79 6.07 -3.49
N GLY A 130 -6.03 7.01 -4.04
CA GLY A 130 -4.76 6.79 -4.72
C GLY A 130 -3.57 6.63 -3.77
N ARG A 131 -2.66 5.71 -4.11
CA ARG A 131 -1.44 5.40 -3.33
C ARG A 131 -0.16 5.43 -4.16
N THR A 132 -0.19 6.01 -5.38
CA THR A 132 0.92 5.87 -6.34
C THR A 132 1.30 7.18 -7.03
N GLY A 133 2.48 7.22 -7.67
CA GLY A 133 2.90 8.39 -8.44
C GLY A 133 1.99 8.77 -9.61
N ALA A 134 1.16 7.83 -10.08
CA ALA A 134 0.13 8.07 -11.11
C ALA A 134 -1.14 8.75 -10.57
N GLY A 135 -1.28 8.83 -9.24
CA GLY A 135 -2.42 9.41 -8.55
C GLY A 135 -2.37 9.06 -7.06
N VAL A 136 -2.33 10.08 -6.21
CA VAL A 136 -2.18 9.92 -4.76
C VAL A 136 -3.11 10.86 -3.99
N ASP A 137 -3.61 10.44 -2.84
CA ASP A 137 -4.25 11.35 -1.89
C ASP A 137 -3.37 11.64 -0.67
N CYS A 138 -3.88 12.41 0.29
CA CYS A 138 -3.10 12.87 1.44
C CYS A 138 -2.53 11.70 2.27
N SER A 139 -3.36 10.76 2.67
CA SER A 139 -2.94 9.64 3.52
C SER A 139 -2.22 8.55 2.72
N GLY A 140 -2.51 8.40 1.42
CA GLY A 140 -1.78 7.51 0.51
C GLY A 140 -0.34 7.95 0.32
N LEU A 141 -0.08 9.26 0.23
CA LEU A 141 1.28 9.81 0.18
C LEU A 141 2.03 9.48 1.47
N MET A 142 1.38 9.68 2.63
CA MET A 142 1.97 9.36 3.92
C MET A 142 2.31 7.87 4.03
N GLN A 143 1.39 6.98 3.62
CA GLN A 143 1.65 5.54 3.59
C GLN A 143 2.87 5.19 2.74
N ALA A 144 2.96 5.72 1.51
CA ALA A 144 4.07 5.43 0.61
C ALA A 144 5.42 5.93 1.18
N ALA A 145 5.46 7.17 1.67
CA ALA A 145 6.68 7.78 2.20
C ALA A 145 7.15 7.12 3.51
N PHE A 146 6.26 6.87 4.47
CA PHE A 146 6.61 6.24 5.75
C PHE A 146 7.00 4.76 5.57
N ARG A 147 6.44 4.09 4.57
CA ARG A 147 6.83 2.72 4.21
C ARG A 147 8.30 2.62 3.76
N MET A 148 8.87 3.67 3.18
CA MET A 148 10.33 3.72 2.90
C MET A 148 11.18 3.79 4.19
N GLY A 149 10.55 4.17 5.30
CA GLY A 149 11.08 4.04 6.64
C GLY A 149 10.69 2.74 7.35
N HIS A 150 10.08 1.77 6.66
CA HIS A 150 9.52 0.55 7.27
C HIS A 150 8.47 0.84 8.36
N ILE A 151 7.84 2.02 8.32
CA ILE A 151 6.73 2.38 9.19
C ILE A 151 5.44 2.21 8.39
N LEU A 152 4.61 1.26 8.81
CA LEU A 152 3.31 1.02 8.20
C LEU A 152 2.28 1.91 8.89
N LEU A 153 1.58 2.72 8.09
CA LEU A 153 0.53 3.61 8.58
C LEU A 153 -0.85 3.08 8.17
N PRO A 154 -1.88 3.32 9.00
CA PRO A 154 -3.28 3.15 8.61
C PRO A 154 -3.58 3.91 7.31
N ARG A 155 -4.58 3.46 6.57
CA ARG A 155 -4.97 4.08 5.30
C ARG A 155 -5.57 5.47 5.45
N ASP A 156 -6.37 5.69 6.48
CA ASP A 156 -7.15 6.93 6.65
C ASP A 156 -6.41 7.97 7.47
N ALA A 157 -6.46 9.23 7.03
CA ALA A 157 -5.78 10.35 7.68
C ALA A 157 -6.23 10.56 9.15
N SER A 158 -7.50 10.27 9.46
CA SER A 158 -8.02 10.36 10.84
C SER A 158 -7.31 9.38 11.77
N LEU A 159 -7.14 8.13 11.33
CA LEU A 159 -6.42 7.10 12.10
C LEU A 159 -4.92 7.40 12.15
N GLN A 160 -4.36 7.97 11.08
CA GLN A 160 -2.97 8.45 11.10
C GLN A 160 -2.79 9.52 12.18
N ALA A 161 -3.70 10.50 12.30
CA ALA A 161 -3.61 11.58 13.28
C ALA A 161 -3.68 11.12 14.76
N GLU A 162 -4.16 9.90 15.01
CA GLU A 162 -4.20 9.29 16.35
C GLU A 162 -2.87 8.64 16.75
N LEU A 163 -1.93 8.49 15.81
CA LEU A 163 -0.61 7.93 16.07
C LEU A 163 0.35 8.98 16.67
N GLY A 164 1.47 8.50 17.22
CA GLY A 164 2.59 9.31 17.68
C GLY A 164 2.33 10.15 18.93
N LYS A 165 2.84 11.39 18.95
CA LYS A 165 2.84 12.24 20.16
C LYS A 165 2.44 13.66 19.77
N THR A 166 1.28 14.09 20.22
CA THR A 166 0.82 15.47 20.01
C THR A 166 1.91 16.49 20.37
N ILE A 167 2.27 17.31 19.39
CA ILE A 167 3.23 18.40 19.52
C ILE A 167 2.50 19.74 19.51
N SER A 168 2.95 20.67 20.34
CA SER A 168 2.44 22.03 20.33
C SER A 168 2.84 22.77 19.06
N TRP A 169 2.05 23.78 18.71
CA TRP A 169 2.39 24.68 17.63
C TRP A 169 3.75 25.35 17.88
N GLY A 170 4.65 25.34 16.87
CA GLY A 170 6.01 25.86 16.95
C GLY A 170 7.06 24.84 17.39
N ALA A 171 6.67 23.68 17.92
CA ALA A 171 7.60 22.60 18.31
C ALA A 171 7.86 21.58 17.19
N GLN A 172 7.25 21.76 16.01
CA GLN A 172 7.36 20.82 14.90
C GLN A 172 8.77 20.79 14.32
N LYS A 173 9.21 19.59 13.90
CA LYS A 173 10.49 19.39 13.21
C LYS A 173 10.23 18.86 11.80
N ARG A 174 11.23 18.95 10.92
CA ARG A 174 11.14 18.34 9.59
C ARG A 174 10.83 16.86 9.72
N GLY A 175 9.80 16.41 9.00
CA GLY A 175 9.33 15.02 9.04
C GLY A 175 8.46 14.68 10.25
N SER A 176 8.13 15.66 11.10
CA SER A 176 7.02 15.52 12.05
C SER A 176 5.72 15.35 11.27
N ASN A 177 5.09 14.20 11.43
CA ASN A 177 3.76 13.91 10.92
C ASN A 177 2.79 13.47 12.04
N PHE A 178 3.35 13.19 13.22
CA PHE A 178 2.70 12.77 14.46
C PHE A 178 3.44 13.33 15.66
#